data_AF-A0A098G7F7-F1
#
_entry.id   AF-A0A098G7F7-F1
#
_cell.length_a   1.000
_cell.length_b   1.000
_cell.length_c   1.000
_cell.angle_alpha   90.00
_cell.angle_beta   90.00
_cell.angle_gamma   90.00
#
_symmetry.space_group_name_H-M   'P 1'
#
loop_
_entity.id
_entity.type
_entity.pdbx_description
1 polymer ?
#
loop_
_entity_poly.entity_id
_entity_poly.type
_entity_poly.pdbx_seq_one_letter_code
_entity_poly.pdbx_strand_id
1 'polypeptide(L)'
;MNKEFKKLLLKIAQLSLKDQNWILNQLSPRQQKQFVQQQGIVLLDKARKFRKLPLSQLPLATHAPQLPDVCSGLMRLEPFYIAIILEQGNFSWTQHFLRSNEQGEQIKRLIEEVVCMLKPATKAHAFQQWQRELSFKEQLEHLHD
;
A
#
# COMPACT_ATOMS: atom_id res chain seq x y z
N MET A 1 -8.85 -14.78 0.06
CA MET A 1 -9.65 -14.51 -1.17
C MET A 1 -9.04 -13.32 -1.89
N ASN A 2 -8.75 -13.41 -3.19
CA ASN A 2 -8.08 -12.35 -3.94
C ASN A 2 -8.96 -11.08 -4.02
N LYS A 3 -8.42 -9.91 -3.67
CA LYS A 3 -9.13 -8.61 -3.69
C LYS A 3 -9.63 -8.28 -5.10
N GLU A 4 -8.88 -8.64 -6.14
CA GLU A 4 -9.24 -8.38 -7.53
C GLU A 4 -10.40 -9.27 -7.99
N PHE A 5 -10.46 -10.52 -7.53
CA PHE A 5 -11.58 -11.42 -7.81
C PHE A 5 -12.90 -10.90 -7.20
N LYS A 6 -12.85 -10.37 -5.97
CA LYS A 6 -14.02 -9.76 -5.32
C LYS A 6 -14.53 -8.54 -6.09
N LYS A 7 -13.64 -7.66 -6.55
CA LYS A 7 -14.01 -6.49 -7.37
C LYS A 7 -14.64 -6.91 -8.69
N LEU A 8 -14.05 -7.91 -9.35
CA LEU A 8 -14.54 -8.42 -10.62
C LEU A 8 -15.94 -9.03 -10.47
N LEU A 9 -16.19 -9.81 -9.42
CA LEU A 9 -17.52 -10.33 -9.10
C LEU A 9 -18.56 -9.22 -8.87
N LEU A 10 -18.20 -8.17 -8.13
CA LEU A 10 -19.10 -7.05 -7.89
C LEU A 10 -19.41 -6.27 -9.18
N LYS A 11 -18.41 -6.08 -10.06
CA LYS A 11 -18.62 -5.47 -11.39
C LYS A 11 -19.54 -6.31 -12.27
N ILE A 12 -19.33 -7.64 -12.33
CA ILE A 12 -20.21 -8.54 -13.10
C ILE A 12 -21.63 -8.50 -12.53
N ALA A 13 -21.78 -8.53 -11.20
CA ALA A 13 -23.08 -8.52 -10.54
C ALA A 13 -23.92 -7.26 -10.82
N GLN A 14 -23.31 -6.15 -11.23
CA GLN A 14 -24.02 -4.94 -11.62
C GLN A 14 -24.70 -5.01 -12.99
N LEU A 15 -24.14 -5.84 -13.89
CA LEU A 15 -24.62 -5.98 -15.27
C LEU A 15 -25.99 -6.67 -15.33
N SER A 16 -26.66 -6.62 -16.49
CA SER A 16 -27.91 -7.35 -16.69
C SER A 16 -27.66 -8.87 -16.62
N LEU A 17 -28.69 -9.66 -16.30
CA LEU A 17 -28.56 -11.12 -16.24
C LEU A 17 -28.08 -11.73 -17.58
N LYS A 18 -28.47 -11.11 -18.70
CA LYS A 18 -28.02 -11.53 -20.04
C LYS A 18 -26.51 -11.34 -20.18
N ASP A 19 -25.99 -10.18 -19.78
CA ASP A 19 -24.56 -9.86 -19.88
C ASP A 19 -23.72 -10.69 -18.90
N GLN A 20 -24.25 -10.96 -17.71
CA GLN A 20 -23.61 -11.86 -16.73
C GLN A 20 -23.42 -13.26 -17.34
N ASN A 21 -24.48 -13.81 -17.92
CA ASN A 21 -24.42 -15.13 -18.56
C ASN A 21 -23.51 -15.12 -19.78
N TRP A 22 -23.52 -14.04 -20.57
CA TRP A 22 -22.59 -13.88 -21.68
C TRP A 22 -21.13 -13.92 -21.22
N ILE A 23 -20.76 -13.18 -20.17
CA ILE A 23 -19.40 -13.18 -19.62
C ILE A 23 -19.00 -14.58 -19.12
N LEU A 24 -19.90 -15.26 -18.41
CA LEU A 24 -19.63 -16.61 -17.90
C LEU A 24 -19.41 -17.62 -19.03
N ASN A 25 -20.09 -17.44 -20.16
CA ASN A 25 -19.94 -18.29 -21.35
C ASN A 25 -18.66 -17.99 -22.15
N GLN A 26 -18.03 -16.83 -21.96
CA GLN A 26 -16.76 -16.46 -22.59
C GLN A 26 -15.53 -16.94 -21.78
N LEU A 27 -15.73 -17.51 -20.59
CA LEU A 27 -14.62 -18.02 -19.78
C LEU A 27 -13.99 -19.23 -20.45
N SER A 28 -12.65 -19.24 -20.52
CA SER A 28 -11.93 -20.45 -20.96
C SER A 28 -12.19 -21.62 -20.00
N PRO A 29 -12.06 -22.89 -20.44
CA PRO A 29 -12.30 -24.06 -19.59
C PRO A 29 -11.48 -24.05 -18.29
N ARG A 30 -10.26 -23.49 -18.33
CA ARG A 30 -9.40 -23.32 -17.16
C ARG A 30 -9.96 -22.28 -16.18
N GLN A 31 -10.42 -21.14 -16.67
CA GLN A 31 -11.02 -20.09 -15.85
C GLN A 31 -12.36 -20.54 -15.27
N GLN A 32 -13.14 -21.31 -16.01
CA GLN A 32 -14.41 -21.85 -15.54
C GLN A 32 -14.21 -22.84 -14.38
N LYS A 33 -13.19 -23.72 -14.47
CA LYS A 33 -12.79 -24.59 -13.36
C LYS A 33 -12.37 -23.79 -12.12
N GLN A 34 -11.56 -22.74 -12.30
CA GLN A 34 -11.15 -21.87 -11.20
C GLN A 34 -12.33 -21.13 -10.57
N PHE A 35 -13.25 -20.64 -11.40
CA PHE A 35 -14.45 -19.95 -10.95
C PHE A 35 -15.35 -20.87 -10.12
N VAL A 36 -15.53 -22.14 -10.53
CA VAL A 36 -16.27 -23.15 -9.77
C VAL A 36 -15.55 -23.51 -8.47
N GLN A 37 -14.22 -23.72 -8.50
CA GLN A 37 -13.42 -24.01 -7.30
C GLN A 37 -13.54 -22.91 -6.24
N GLN A 38 -13.63 -21.65 -6.66
CA GLN A 38 -13.78 -20.49 -5.78
C GLN A 38 -15.24 -20.20 -5.40
N GLN A 39 -16.18 -21.10 -5.68
CA GLN A 39 -17.61 -20.93 -5.44
C GLN A 39 -18.18 -19.67 -6.11
N GLY A 40 -17.65 -19.32 -7.29
CA GLY A 40 -17.93 -18.07 -8.01
C GLY A 40 -19.41 -17.84 -8.28
N ILE A 41 -20.19 -18.90 -8.52
CA ILE A 41 -21.66 -18.82 -8.72
C ILE A 41 -22.35 -18.32 -7.44
N VAL A 42 -22.03 -18.91 -6.29
CA VAL A 42 -22.60 -18.52 -4.98
C VAL A 42 -22.16 -17.10 -4.62
N LEU A 43 -20.91 -16.75 -4.90
CA LEU A 43 -20.39 -15.41 -4.64
C LEU A 43 -21.02 -14.37 -5.57
N LEU A 44 -21.29 -14.71 -6.83
CA LEU A 44 -21.99 -13.84 -7.77
C LEU A 44 -23.42 -13.57 -7.28
N ASP A 45 -24.11 -14.60 -6.78
CA ASP A 45 -25.46 -14.43 -6.25
C ASP A 45 -25.49 -13.53 -5.00
N LYS A 46 -24.52 -13.71 -4.09
CA LYS A 46 -24.32 -12.78 -2.96
C LYS A 46 -23.97 -11.37 -3.43
N ALA A 47 -23.15 -11.23 -4.48
CA ALA A 47 -22.76 -9.95 -5.05
C ALA A 47 -23.95 -9.21 -5.70
N ARG A 48 -24.93 -9.92 -6.27
CA ARG A 48 -26.17 -9.33 -6.82
C ARG A 48 -27.00 -8.58 -5.78
N LYS A 49 -26.93 -8.97 -4.50
CA LYS A 49 -27.58 -8.24 -3.40
C LYS A 49 -27.04 -6.81 -3.26
N PHE A 50 -25.80 -6.59 -3.68
CA PHE A 50 -25.13 -5.30 -3.68
C PHE A 50 -25.22 -4.57 -5.04
N ARG A 51 -26.02 -5.07 -6.00
CA ARG A 51 -26.18 -4.46 -7.33
C ARG A 51 -26.66 -3.00 -7.28
N LYS A 52 -27.50 -2.67 -6.28
CA LYS A 52 -28.03 -1.32 -6.06
C LYS A 52 -27.04 -0.39 -5.35
N LEU A 53 -25.95 -0.92 -4.82
CA LEU A 53 -24.89 -0.09 -4.26
C LEU A 53 -24.08 0.50 -5.43
N PRO A 54 -24.05 1.83 -5.57
CA PRO A 54 -23.13 2.44 -6.52
C PRO A 54 -21.70 2.08 -6.09
N LEU A 55 -20.98 1.34 -6.95
CA LEU A 55 -19.56 1.02 -6.74
C LEU A 55 -18.70 2.28 -6.57
N SER A 56 -19.19 3.44 -7.03
CA SER A 56 -18.59 4.77 -6.82
C SER A 56 -18.72 5.30 -5.39
N GLN A 57 -19.61 4.75 -4.56
CA GLN A 57 -19.74 5.07 -3.13
C GLN A 57 -19.12 4.01 -2.22
N LEU A 58 -18.66 2.88 -2.76
CA LEU A 58 -17.71 2.09 -1.99
C LEU A 58 -16.49 2.99 -1.84
N PRO A 59 -16.03 3.27 -0.61
CA PRO A 59 -14.79 3.99 -0.43
C PRO A 59 -13.75 3.17 -1.19
N LEU A 60 -13.33 3.67 -2.36
CA LEU A 60 -12.01 3.37 -2.84
C LEU A 60 -11.15 3.75 -1.64
N ALA A 61 -10.40 2.80 -1.10
CA ALA A 61 -9.23 3.15 -0.32
C ALA A 61 -8.23 3.82 -1.29
N THR A 62 -8.58 5.02 -1.74
CA THR A 62 -7.75 6.04 -2.36
C THR A 62 -7.37 7.06 -1.30
N HIS A 63 -7.27 6.64 -0.05
CA HIS A 63 -6.26 7.24 0.78
C HIS A 63 -4.93 6.70 0.23
N ALA A 64 -4.34 7.45 -0.71
CA ALA A 64 -2.89 7.40 -0.82
C ALA A 64 -2.36 7.51 0.61
N PRO A 65 -1.46 6.61 1.05
CA PRO A 65 -1.00 6.61 2.43
C PRO A 65 -0.48 8.01 2.73
N GLN A 66 -1.21 8.74 3.58
CA GLN A 66 -0.79 10.06 3.97
C GLN A 66 0.53 9.88 4.70
N LEU A 67 1.54 10.65 4.31
CA LEU A 67 2.80 10.59 5.00
C LEU A 67 2.58 11.05 6.44
N PRO A 68 3.13 10.33 7.42
CA PRO A 68 3.03 10.76 8.80
C PRO A 68 3.62 12.15 9.00
N ASP A 69 3.17 12.85 10.04
CA ASP A 69 3.56 14.23 10.36
C ASP A 69 5.10 14.36 10.43
N VAL A 70 5.76 13.32 10.94
CA VAL A 70 7.22 13.18 11.05
C VAL A 70 7.95 13.40 9.73
N CYS A 71 7.35 12.99 8.61
CA CYS A 71 7.95 13.13 7.29
C CYS A 71 8.19 14.60 6.92
N SER A 72 7.35 15.52 7.41
CA SER A 72 7.50 16.95 7.13
C SER A 72 8.76 17.55 7.78
N GLY A 73 9.12 17.08 8.97
CA GLY A 73 10.38 17.42 9.63
C GLY A 73 11.57 16.78 8.94
N LEU A 74 11.43 15.51 8.56
CA LEU A 74 12.46 14.74 7.87
C LEU A 74 12.89 15.39 6.54
N MET A 75 11.94 15.93 5.77
CA MET A 75 12.19 16.60 4.48
C MET A 75 13.11 17.83 4.57
N ARG A 76 13.30 18.40 5.77
CA ARG A 76 14.15 19.58 5.99
C ARG A 76 15.59 19.21 6.33
N LEU A 77 15.87 17.93 6.54
CA LEU A 77 17.18 17.42 6.92
C LEU A 77 18.03 17.13 5.68
N GLU A 78 19.32 16.98 5.89
CA GLU A 78 20.26 16.64 4.82
C GLU A 78 19.98 15.24 4.25
N PRO A 79 20.05 15.03 2.92
CA PRO A 79 19.74 13.76 2.26
C PRO A 79 20.46 12.55 2.83
N PHE A 80 21.72 12.73 3.23
CA PHE A 80 22.53 11.66 3.83
C PHE A 80 22.01 11.24 5.21
N TYR A 81 21.58 12.22 6.01
CA TYR A 81 21.00 11.94 7.32
C TYR A 81 19.64 11.26 7.19
N ILE A 82 18.82 11.70 6.23
CA ILE A 82 17.56 11.04 5.88
C ILE A 82 17.79 9.58 5.47
N ALA A 83 18.79 9.32 4.62
CA ALA A 83 19.11 7.96 4.17
C ALA A 83 19.44 7.02 5.34
N ILE A 84 20.20 7.50 6.34
CA ILE A 84 20.50 6.73 7.56
C ILE A 84 19.22 6.43 8.35
N ILE A 85 18.33 7.42 8.51
CA ILE A 85 17.09 7.25 9.27
C ILE A 85 16.16 6.23 8.60
N LEU A 86 15.98 6.33 7.29
CA LEU A 86 15.09 5.43 6.54
C LEU A 86 15.61 3.99 6.52
N GLU A 87 16.93 3.79 6.43
CA GLU A 87 17.54 2.46 6.45
C GLU A 87 17.42 1.79 7.83
N GLN A 88 17.63 2.54 8.92
CA GLN A 88 17.53 2.00 10.28
C GLN A 88 16.07 1.81 10.74
N GLY A 89 15.17 2.74 10.40
CA GLY A 89 13.80 2.72 10.89
C GLY A 89 12.86 1.77 10.14
N ASN A 90 13.25 1.31 8.95
CA ASN A 90 12.49 0.36 8.11
C ASN A 90 10.98 0.67 8.05
N PHE A 91 10.64 1.93 7.79
CA PHE A 91 9.27 2.40 7.87
C PHE A 91 8.42 1.91 6.70
N SER A 92 7.16 1.57 6.97
CA SER A 92 6.18 1.17 5.96
C SER A 92 5.95 2.25 4.90
N TRP A 93 6.08 3.52 5.28
CA TRP A 93 5.92 4.69 4.43
C TRP A 93 7.16 5.10 3.63
N THR A 94 8.32 4.44 3.82
CA THR A 94 9.61 4.82 3.19
C THR A 94 9.49 4.98 1.66
N GLN A 95 8.87 4.03 0.98
CA GLN A 95 8.72 4.06 -0.48
C GLN A 95 7.81 5.20 -0.94
N HIS A 96 6.80 5.55 -0.15
CA HIS A 96 5.92 6.67 -0.46
C HIS A 96 6.65 8.01 -0.25
N PHE A 97 7.43 8.11 0.83
CA PHE A 97 8.25 9.28 1.14
C PHE A 97 9.25 9.57 0.01
N LEU A 98 10.01 8.56 -0.42
CA LEU A 98 10.98 8.70 -1.51
C LEU A 98 10.34 9.14 -2.83
N ARG A 99 9.10 8.73 -3.12
CA ARG A 99 8.41 9.17 -4.34
C ARG A 99 7.89 10.60 -4.27
N SER A 100 7.55 11.06 -3.07
CA SER A 100 6.99 12.39 -2.83
C SER A 100 8.04 13.48 -2.63
N ASN A 101 9.25 13.10 -2.24
CA ASN A 101 10.34 14.02 -1.95
C ASN A 101 11.13 14.31 -3.23
N GLU A 102 11.39 15.58 -3.54
CA GLU A 102 12.18 16.02 -4.70
C GLU A 102 13.58 15.39 -4.72
N GLN A 103 14.15 15.12 -3.54
CA GLN A 103 15.47 14.51 -3.37
C GLN A 103 15.42 12.98 -3.25
N GLY A 104 14.25 12.36 -3.49
CA GLY A 104 14.03 10.93 -3.27
C GLY A 104 15.00 9.99 -3.96
N GLU A 105 15.32 10.24 -5.23
CA GLU A 105 16.30 9.44 -5.99
C GLU A 105 17.71 9.55 -5.41
N GLN A 106 18.12 10.73 -4.95
CA GLN A 106 19.41 10.94 -4.30
C GLN A 106 19.48 10.18 -2.97
N ILE A 107 18.44 10.29 -2.15
CA ILE A 107 18.34 9.59 -0.85
C ILE A 107 18.41 8.08 -1.09
N LYS A 108 17.68 7.57 -2.09
CA LYS A 108 17.69 6.14 -2.44
C LYS A 108 19.09 5.64 -2.80
N ARG A 109 19.83 6.37 -3.64
CA ARG A 109 21.23 6.03 -3.97
C ARG A 109 22.12 6.03 -2.74
N LEU A 110 21.97 7.03 -1.86
CA LEU A 110 22.74 7.08 -0.61
C LEU A 110 22.47 5.87 0.29
N ILE A 111 21.23 5.39 0.36
CA ILE A 111 20.88 4.15 1.09
C ILE A 111 21.63 2.96 0.49
N GLU A 112 21.59 2.81 -0.83
CA GLU A 112 22.12 1.65 -1.56
C GLU A 112 23.66 1.63 -1.64
N GLU A 113 24.31 2.80 -1.75
CA GLU A 113 25.75 2.91 -2.06
C GLU A 113 26.61 3.29 -0.85
N VAL A 114 26.11 4.16 0.03
CA VAL A 114 26.94 4.79 1.08
C VAL A 114 26.55 4.31 2.46
N VAL A 115 25.26 4.36 2.80
CA VAL A 115 24.75 4.00 4.13
C VAL A 115 24.94 2.52 4.41
N CYS A 116 24.85 1.66 3.40
CA CYS A 116 25.13 0.22 3.54
C CYS A 116 26.56 -0.07 4.02
N MET A 117 27.53 0.80 3.69
CA MET A 117 28.94 0.67 4.05
C MET A 117 29.28 1.26 5.43
N LEU A 118 28.35 2.01 6.05
CA LEU A 118 28.57 2.60 7.36
C LEU A 118 28.56 1.55 8.47
N LYS A 119 29.38 1.79 9.50
CA LYS A 119 29.37 0.96 10.71
C LYS A 119 27.98 0.99 11.35
N PRO A 120 27.43 -0.17 11.78
CA PRO A 120 26.11 -0.24 12.41
C PRO A 120 25.96 0.71 13.60
N ALA A 121 27.01 0.88 14.42
CA ALA A 121 27.00 1.77 15.56
C ALA A 121 26.78 3.25 15.18
N THR A 122 27.35 3.70 14.06
CA THR A 122 27.18 5.08 13.56
C THR A 122 25.73 5.31 13.13
N LYS A 123 25.15 4.33 12.43
CA LYS A 123 23.75 4.39 11.98
C LYS A 123 22.79 4.40 13.17
N ALA A 124 23.01 3.51 14.12
CA ALA A 124 22.23 3.43 15.35
C ALA A 124 22.30 4.74 16.16
N HIS A 125 23.48 5.35 16.29
CA HIS A 125 23.63 6.62 17.00
C HIS A 125 22.87 7.76 16.31
N ALA A 126 23.03 7.90 14.99
CA ALA A 126 22.32 8.91 14.21
C ALA A 126 20.79 8.74 14.31
N PHE A 127 20.32 7.49 14.23
CA PHE A 127 18.90 7.17 14.38
C PHE A 127 18.38 7.47 15.80
N GLN A 128 19.12 7.09 16.84
CA GLN A 128 18.76 7.39 18.23
C GLN A 128 18.72 8.89 18.52
N GLN A 129 19.65 9.65 17.94
CA GLN A 129 19.63 11.11 18.06
C GLN A 129 18.35 11.68 17.47
N TRP A 130 18.00 11.29 16.24
CA TRP A 130 16.77 11.71 15.59
C TRP A 130 15.53 11.33 16.42
N GLN A 131 15.47 10.12 16.96
CA GLN A 131 14.34 9.68 17.81
C GLN A 131 14.15 10.56 19.06
N ARG A 132 15.21 11.12 19.62
CA ARG A 132 15.14 12.01 20.80
C ARG A 132 14.60 13.40 20.46
N GLU A 133 14.71 13.81 19.20
CA GLU A 133 14.21 15.10 18.71
C GLU A 133 12.72 15.04 18.35
N LEU A 134 12.15 13.84 18.19
CA LEU A 134 10.74 13.63 17.94
C LEU A 134 9.88 13.94 19.17
N SER A 135 8.71 14.52 18.92
CA SER A 135 7.69 14.68 19.95
C SER A 135 7.10 13.33 20.36
N PHE A 136 6.50 13.28 21.55
CA PHE A 136 5.83 12.08 22.05
C PHE A 136 4.76 11.55 21.09
N LYS A 137 4.00 12.43 20.42
CA LYS A 137 2.99 12.05 19.42
C LYS A 137 3.62 11.31 18.24
N GLU A 138 4.76 11.79 17.77
CA GLU A 138 5.50 11.25 16.63
C GLU A 138 6.18 9.91 16.96
N GLN A 139 6.58 9.72 18.21
CA GLN A 139 7.12 8.44 18.69
C GLN A 139 6.06 7.33 18.81
N LEU A 140 4.78 7.70 19.00
CA LEU A 140 3.68 6.76 19.20
C LEU A 140 3.14 6.11 17.92
N GLU A 141 3.46 6.63 16.74
CA GLU A 141 3.02 6.07 15.45
C GLU A 141 3.55 4.64 15.19
N HIS A 142 4.34 4.07 16.10
CA HIS A 142 4.81 2.69 16.08
C HIS A 142 3.78 1.62 16.51
N LEU A 143 2.56 1.97 16.94
CA LEU A 143 1.70 1.00 17.64
C LEU A 143 0.52 0.39 16.88
N HIS A 144 0.13 0.87 15.69
CA HIS A 144 -0.98 0.26 14.94
C HIS A 144 -0.75 0.25 13.43
N ASP A 145 -0.30 -0.90 12.93
CA ASP A 145 -0.62 -1.47 11.61
C ASP A 145 -0.82 -2.99 11.76
#